data_AF-A0A922I4N8-F1
#
_entry.id   AF-A0A922I4N8-F1
#
_cell.length_a   1.000
_cell.length_b   1.000
_cell.length_c   1.000
_cell.angle_alpha   90.00
_cell.angle_beta   90.00
_cell.angle_gamma   90.00
#
_symmetry.space_group_name_H-M   'P 1'
#
loop_
_entity.id
_entity.type
_entity.pdbx_description
1 polymer ?
#
loop_
_entity_poly.entity_id
_entity_poly.type
_entity_poly.pdbx_seq_one_letter_code
_entity_poly.pdbx_strand_id
1 'polypeptide(L)'
;MKYLPIILLSILNWFVANIWIVAAVNTQSSSLSSSSNSSSSSSLSSKCSSSVLEAYDHDMAKLMTIGQRIWPESYQDSKKFCIESRRLHDKINQYKNRCSIGTAKQFTSVIIYSIQRAHKTYCPKQANKKVINFFKAQSCTNRVMNQTTKCLNHYIDQLQAIIRAPIVKQIPHVCCQYFEMLKCFDKEYEKIPNCSESAEIFNNFVRQIFDDIVNLSCQDYNESTDRCEHLGQPPSLLLTKKKHFKSFILPLIDIWNQVDGQK
;
A
#
# COMPACT_ATOMS: atom_id res chain seq x y z
N MET A 1 -19.28 38.42 11.85
CA MET A 1 -19.63 37.04 11.44
C MET A 1 -20.40 37.07 10.11
N LYS A 2 -19.72 37.09 8.95
CA LYS A 2 -20.36 37.24 7.61
C LYS A 2 -19.69 36.44 6.46
N TYR A 3 -18.98 35.34 6.75
CA TYR A 3 -18.31 34.55 5.69
C TYR A 3 -18.52 33.02 5.80
N LEU A 4 -19.56 32.57 6.49
CA LEU A 4 -19.88 31.14 6.58
C LEU A 4 -20.67 30.52 5.39
N PRO A 5 -21.40 31.25 4.51
CA PRO A 5 -22.28 30.58 3.54
C PRO A 5 -21.59 30.21 2.21
N ILE A 6 -20.37 30.68 1.93
CA ILE A 6 -19.71 30.47 0.62
C ILE A 6 -18.96 29.12 0.56
N ILE A 7 -18.51 28.59 1.70
CA ILE A 7 -17.76 27.32 1.76
C ILE A 7 -18.68 26.09 1.69
N LEU A 8 -19.94 26.22 2.12
CA LEU A 8 -20.92 25.12 2.03
C LEU A 8 -21.44 24.90 0.60
N LEU A 9 -21.47 25.93 -0.24
CA LEU A 9 -21.94 25.82 -1.63
C LEU A 9 -20.90 25.14 -2.57
N SER A 10 -19.60 25.23 -2.27
CA SER A 10 -18.57 24.59 -3.07
C SER A 10 -18.42 23.09 -2.77
N ILE A 11 -18.78 22.63 -1.57
CA ILE A 11 -18.71 21.21 -1.19
C ILE A 11 -19.92 20.44 -1.76
N LEU A 12 -21.11 21.04 -1.80
CA LEU A 12 -22.29 20.42 -2.42
C LEU A 12 -22.14 20.21 -3.93
N ASN A 13 -21.48 21.13 -4.64
CA ASN A 13 -21.27 20.98 -6.09
C ASN A 13 -20.31 19.84 -6.46
N TRP A 14 -19.41 19.43 -5.54
CA TRP A 14 -18.49 18.32 -5.79
C TRP A 14 -19.16 16.94 -5.61
N PHE A 15 -20.16 16.84 -4.74
CA PHE A 15 -20.91 15.60 -4.55
C PHE A 15 -21.94 15.35 -5.67
N VAL A 16 -22.60 16.40 -6.19
CA VAL A 16 -23.61 16.23 -7.25
C VAL A 16 -22.97 15.87 -8.60
N ALA A 17 -21.74 16.32 -8.87
CA ALA A 17 -21.02 15.98 -10.11
C ALA A 17 -20.58 14.50 -10.19
N ASN A 18 -20.44 13.80 -9.06
CA ASN A 18 -20.01 12.40 -9.04
C ASN A 18 -21.18 11.39 -9.10
N ILE A 19 -22.43 11.83 -8.91
CA ILE A 19 -23.61 10.96 -8.98
C ILE A 19 -24.08 10.74 -10.44
N TRP A 20 -23.79 11.67 -11.35
CA TRP A 20 -24.21 11.56 -12.75
C TRP A 20 -23.35 10.63 -13.63
N ILE A 21 -22.15 10.24 -13.21
CA ILE A 21 -21.29 9.35 -14.00
C ILE A 21 -21.73 7.87 -13.89
N VAL A 22 -22.46 7.50 -12.83
CA VAL A 22 -22.89 6.10 -12.60
C VAL A 22 -24.13 5.73 -13.42
N ALA A 23 -24.90 6.70 -13.93
CA ALA A 23 -26.15 6.43 -14.64
C ALA A 23 -26.02 6.24 -16.17
N ALA A 24 -24.85 6.50 -16.78
CA ALA A 24 -24.70 6.54 -18.23
C ALA A 24 -24.11 5.27 -18.89
N VAL A 25 -23.76 4.23 -18.12
CA VAL A 25 -23.07 3.03 -18.65
C VAL A 25 -24.02 1.83 -18.88
N ASN A 26 -25.31 1.95 -18.57
CA ASN A 26 -26.28 0.88 -18.77
C ASN A 26 -27.18 1.11 -19.99
N THR A 27 -26.59 1.13 -21.19
CA THR A 27 -27.33 0.78 -22.43
C THR A 27 -26.36 0.59 -23.59
N GLN A 28 -25.92 -0.65 -23.85
CA GLN A 28 -25.98 -1.24 -25.20
C GLN A 28 -25.62 -2.74 -25.19
N SER A 29 -26.65 -3.49 -25.57
CA SER A 29 -26.76 -4.84 -26.13
C SER A 29 -25.56 -5.45 -26.86
N SER A 30 -25.27 -6.70 -26.47
CA SER A 30 -25.29 -7.93 -27.29
C SER A 30 -24.65 -7.95 -28.69
N SER A 31 -23.53 -8.67 -28.81
CA SER A 31 -23.28 -9.57 -29.96
C SER A 31 -22.35 -10.72 -29.55
N LEU A 32 -22.81 -11.96 -29.78
CA LEU A 32 -22.04 -13.19 -29.62
C LEU A 32 -20.85 -13.25 -30.59
N SER A 33 -19.71 -13.73 -30.10
CA SER A 33 -18.82 -14.59 -30.88
C SER A 33 -18.09 -15.56 -29.96
N SER A 34 -18.38 -16.83 -30.18
CA SER A 34 -17.75 -18.00 -29.57
C SER A 34 -16.33 -18.18 -30.12
N SER A 35 -15.33 -18.15 -29.23
CA SER A 35 -14.00 -18.69 -29.48
C SER A 35 -13.46 -19.30 -28.19
N SER A 36 -13.56 -20.62 -28.12
CA SER A 36 -12.86 -21.46 -27.16
C SER A 36 -11.35 -21.39 -27.43
N ASN A 37 -10.58 -20.87 -26.48
CA ASN A 37 -9.18 -21.26 -26.30
C ASN A 37 -8.72 -20.99 -24.85
N SER A 38 -8.32 -22.10 -24.21
CA SER A 38 -7.35 -22.24 -23.13
C SER A 38 -7.25 -21.12 -22.08
N SER A 39 -7.79 -21.45 -20.91
CA SER A 39 -7.53 -20.85 -19.60
C SER A 39 -6.03 -20.54 -19.38
N SER A 40 -5.68 -19.27 -19.50
CA SER A 40 -4.45 -18.70 -18.94
C SER A 40 -4.84 -17.68 -17.87
N SER A 41 -4.15 -17.75 -16.74
CA SER A 41 -4.38 -16.97 -15.53
C SER A 41 -4.60 -15.48 -15.81
N SER A 42 -5.79 -14.97 -15.49
CA SER A 42 -6.11 -13.54 -15.46
C SER A 42 -5.34 -12.86 -14.32
N SER A 43 -4.05 -12.60 -14.57
CA SER A 43 -3.10 -12.03 -13.62
C SER A 43 -2.72 -10.64 -14.09
N LEU A 44 -2.89 -9.65 -13.20
CA LEU A 44 -2.51 -8.23 -13.33
C LEU A 44 -2.73 -7.61 -14.73
N SER A 45 -3.75 -6.76 -14.89
CA SER A 45 -4.00 -6.03 -16.15
C SER A 45 -2.88 -5.02 -16.49
N SER A 46 -1.73 -5.53 -16.87
CA SER A 46 -0.51 -4.81 -17.19
C SER A 46 -0.29 -4.87 -18.69
N LYS A 47 -0.15 -3.71 -19.33
CA LYS A 47 0.30 -3.63 -20.73
C LYS A 47 1.77 -4.03 -20.92
N CYS A 48 2.50 -4.22 -19.83
CA CYS A 48 3.93 -4.44 -19.82
C CYS A 48 4.30 -5.89 -19.50
N SER A 49 5.49 -6.30 -19.94
CA SER A 49 6.04 -7.64 -19.73
C SER A 49 6.25 -7.97 -18.24
N SER A 50 6.43 -9.25 -17.94
CA SER A 50 6.78 -9.74 -16.59
C SER A 50 8.05 -9.11 -16.03
N SER A 51 9.08 -8.91 -16.86
CA SER A 51 10.34 -8.28 -16.45
C SER A 51 10.16 -6.83 -15.99
N VAL A 52 9.28 -6.07 -16.65
CA VAL A 52 8.96 -4.68 -16.25
C VAL A 52 8.17 -4.67 -14.95
N LEU A 53 7.30 -5.66 -14.74
CA LEU A 53 6.56 -5.84 -13.50
C LEU A 53 7.46 -6.21 -12.31
N GLU A 54 8.44 -7.09 -12.53
CA GLU A 54 9.45 -7.46 -11.51
C GLU A 54 10.32 -6.26 -11.12
N ALA A 55 10.74 -5.45 -12.10
CA ALA A 55 11.48 -4.22 -11.84
C ALA A 55 10.65 -3.23 -11.01
N TYR A 56 9.36 -3.07 -11.32
CA TYR A 56 8.44 -2.24 -10.54
C TYR A 56 8.31 -2.73 -9.10
N ASP A 57 8.11 -4.03 -8.90
CA ASP A 57 7.96 -4.64 -7.57
C ASP A 57 9.21 -4.41 -6.70
N HIS A 58 10.38 -4.57 -7.31
CA HIS A 58 11.65 -4.34 -6.65
C HIS A 58 11.89 -2.85 -6.35
N ASP A 59 11.59 -1.94 -7.29
CA ASP A 59 11.71 -0.50 -7.06
C ASP A 59 10.73 -0.03 -5.97
N MET A 60 9.52 -0.59 -5.92
CA MET A 60 8.53 -0.31 -4.88
C MET A 60 9.00 -0.79 -3.51
N ALA A 61 9.53 -2.02 -3.42
CA ALA A 61 10.11 -2.54 -2.18
C ALA A 61 11.25 -1.65 -1.68
N LYS A 62 12.12 -1.19 -2.58
CA LYS A 62 13.19 -0.23 -2.27
C LYS A 62 12.66 1.13 -1.84
N LEU A 63 11.56 1.62 -2.42
CA LEU A 63 10.99 2.91 -2.06
C LEU A 63 10.31 2.87 -0.69
N MET A 64 9.65 1.77 -0.34
CA MET A 64 9.03 1.58 0.98
C MET A 64 10.05 1.32 2.08
N THR A 65 11.29 0.98 1.74
CA THR A 65 12.47 0.97 2.65
C THR A 65 12.44 -0.03 3.79
N ILE A 66 11.40 -0.88 3.87
CA ILE A 66 11.33 -1.99 4.81
C ILE A 66 12.17 -3.14 4.26
N GLY A 67 13.35 -3.38 4.86
CA GLY A 67 14.17 -4.56 4.57
C GLY A 67 15.06 -4.52 3.34
N GLN A 68 14.99 -3.45 2.54
CA GLN A 68 15.69 -3.37 1.24
C GLN A 68 16.81 -2.34 1.21
N ARG A 69 16.83 -1.39 2.16
CA ARG A 69 17.78 -0.28 2.21
C ARG A 69 18.07 0.07 3.66
N ILE A 70 19.32 0.41 3.94
CA ILE A 70 19.72 0.99 5.22
C ILE A 70 19.15 2.40 5.32
N TRP A 71 18.54 2.70 6.46
CA TRP A 71 18.04 4.02 6.76
C TRP A 71 19.18 4.96 7.17
N PRO A 72 19.15 6.22 6.72
CA PRO A 72 20.08 7.22 7.23
C PRO A 72 19.79 7.53 8.71
N GLU A 73 20.84 7.60 9.52
CA GLU A 73 20.75 7.83 10.97
C GLU A 73 20.90 9.32 11.34
N SER A 74 21.16 10.16 10.34
CA SER A 74 21.23 11.61 10.48
C SER A 74 20.58 12.31 9.28
N TYR A 75 20.17 13.57 9.48
CA TYR A 75 19.68 14.41 8.37
C TYR A 75 20.75 14.70 7.32
N GLN A 76 22.03 14.73 7.71
CA GLN A 76 23.11 14.95 6.75
C GLN A 76 23.25 13.77 5.79
N ASP A 77 23.15 12.55 6.33
CA ASP A 77 23.23 11.31 5.56
C ASP A 77 21.95 11.07 4.73
N SER A 78 20.82 11.66 5.15
CA SER A 78 19.56 11.49 4.46
C SER A 78 19.53 12.13 3.07
N LYS A 79 20.42 13.08 2.75
CA LYS A 79 20.46 13.73 1.43
C LYS A 79 20.54 12.72 0.28
N LYS A 80 21.46 11.75 0.36
CA LYS A 80 21.62 10.71 -0.68
C LYS A 80 20.39 9.82 -0.75
N PHE A 81 19.90 9.38 0.42
CA PHE A 81 18.70 8.58 0.53
C PHE A 81 17.47 9.26 -0.11
N CYS A 82 17.31 10.57 0.11
CA CYS A 82 16.22 11.37 -0.44
C CYS A 82 16.30 11.54 -1.95
N ILE A 83 17.51 11.74 -2.51
CA ILE A 83 17.74 11.81 -3.97
C ILE A 83 17.38 10.47 -4.63
N GLU A 84 17.85 9.37 -4.07
CA GLU A 84 17.55 8.03 -4.58
C GLU A 84 16.05 7.71 -4.51
N SER A 85 15.39 8.06 -3.40
CA SER A 85 13.96 7.84 -3.23
C SER A 85 13.13 8.65 -4.25
N ARG A 86 13.57 9.87 -4.60
CA ARG A 86 12.95 10.64 -5.70
C ARG A 86 13.09 9.91 -7.04
N ARG A 87 14.28 9.38 -7.35
CA ARG A 87 14.52 8.61 -8.58
C ARG A 87 13.64 7.35 -8.65
N LEU A 88 13.49 6.63 -7.54
CA LEU A 88 12.60 5.46 -7.45
C LEU A 88 11.14 5.86 -7.69
N HIS A 89 10.69 6.95 -7.06
CA HIS A 89 9.35 7.49 -7.27
C HIS A 89 9.09 7.85 -8.75
N ASP A 90 10.07 8.43 -9.44
CA ASP A 90 9.95 8.77 -10.86
C ASP A 90 9.80 7.50 -11.73
N LYS A 91 10.62 6.46 -11.47
CA LYS A 91 10.50 5.16 -12.16
C LYS A 91 9.14 4.49 -11.94
N ILE A 92 8.67 4.48 -10.70
CA ILE A 92 7.37 3.92 -10.31
C ILE A 92 6.21 4.67 -10.98
N ASN A 93 6.30 6.00 -11.09
CA ASN A 93 5.30 6.79 -11.84
C ASN A 93 5.32 6.49 -13.34
N GLN A 94 6.51 6.32 -13.93
CA GLN A 94 6.62 5.93 -15.34
C GLN A 94 5.97 4.58 -15.59
N TYR A 95 6.19 3.59 -14.71
CA TYR A 95 5.51 2.30 -14.77
C TYR A 95 3.98 2.49 -14.72
N LYS A 96 3.47 3.19 -13.69
CA LYS A 96 2.03 3.43 -13.55
C LYS A 96 1.42 4.03 -14.83
N ASN A 97 2.08 5.01 -15.42
CA ASN A 97 1.53 5.73 -16.57
C ASN A 97 1.53 4.88 -17.86
N ARG A 98 2.51 3.98 -18.02
CA ARG A 98 2.68 3.16 -19.22
C ARG A 98 1.97 1.81 -19.13
N CYS A 99 1.97 1.20 -17.95
CA CYS A 99 1.64 -0.22 -17.76
C CYS A 99 0.29 -0.44 -17.08
N SER A 100 -0.04 0.38 -16.08
CA SER A 100 -1.27 0.20 -15.29
C SER A 100 -2.48 0.82 -16.01
N ILE A 101 -3.63 0.15 -15.92
CA ILE A 101 -4.92 0.62 -16.44
C ILE A 101 -6.03 0.44 -15.40
N GLY A 102 -7.20 1.06 -15.65
CA GLY A 102 -8.39 0.91 -14.83
C GLY A 102 -8.17 1.20 -13.35
N THR A 103 -8.83 0.40 -12.51
CA THR A 103 -8.83 0.53 -11.04
C THR A 103 -7.45 0.26 -10.44
N ALA A 104 -6.67 -0.67 -11.01
CA ALA A 104 -5.28 -0.88 -10.61
C ALA A 104 -4.43 0.41 -10.73
N LYS A 105 -4.63 1.20 -11.79
CA LYS A 105 -3.94 2.49 -11.97
C LYS A 105 -4.39 3.52 -10.93
N GLN A 106 -5.67 3.58 -10.61
CA GLN A 106 -6.21 4.49 -9.60
C GLN A 106 -5.68 4.16 -8.21
N PHE A 107 -5.78 2.89 -7.80
CA PHE A 107 -5.24 2.39 -6.53
C PHE A 107 -3.74 2.66 -6.39
N THR A 108 -2.96 2.33 -7.43
CA THR A 108 -1.51 2.63 -7.47
C THR A 108 -1.23 4.13 -7.40
N SER A 109 -2.10 4.98 -7.97
CA SER A 109 -1.94 6.44 -7.89
C SER A 109 -2.07 6.95 -6.45
N VAL A 110 -3.03 6.40 -5.69
CA VAL A 110 -3.22 6.76 -4.28
C VAL A 110 -2.00 6.37 -3.47
N ILE A 111 -1.51 5.13 -3.61
CA ILE A 111 -0.30 4.67 -2.91
C ILE A 111 0.90 5.57 -3.23
N ILE A 112 1.15 5.84 -4.51
CA ILE A 112 2.28 6.68 -4.93
C ILE A 112 2.15 8.09 -4.35
N TYR A 113 0.95 8.66 -4.36
CA TYR A 113 0.70 9.98 -3.78
C TYR A 113 1.01 10.00 -2.28
N SER A 114 0.55 9.00 -1.52
CA SER A 114 0.81 8.90 -0.08
C SER A 114 2.31 8.72 0.22
N ILE A 115 3.02 7.89 -0.55
CA ILE A 115 4.47 7.77 -0.45
C ILE A 115 5.15 9.11 -0.75
N GLN A 116 4.71 9.83 -1.78
CA GLN A 116 5.27 11.13 -2.13
C GLN A 116 5.05 12.16 -1.01
N ARG A 117 3.88 12.13 -0.36
CA ARG A 117 3.55 12.99 0.78
C ARG A 117 4.44 12.68 1.99
N ALA A 118 4.62 11.41 2.32
CA ALA A 118 5.55 10.98 3.36
C ALA A 118 6.99 11.40 3.01
N HIS A 119 7.44 11.15 1.79
CA HIS A 119 8.78 11.54 1.31
C HIS A 119 9.02 13.05 1.45
N LYS A 120 8.07 13.90 1.02
CA LYS A 120 8.17 15.37 1.20
C LYS A 120 8.26 15.79 2.67
N THR A 121 7.63 15.04 3.57
CA THR A 121 7.66 15.30 5.01
C THR A 121 9.06 15.05 5.60
N TYR A 122 9.71 13.96 5.21
CA TYR A 122 10.98 13.52 5.78
C TYR A 122 12.22 13.91 4.96
N CYS A 123 12.03 14.37 3.72
CA CYS A 123 13.07 14.89 2.84
C CYS A 123 12.85 16.38 2.48
N PRO A 124 12.65 17.29 3.47
CA PRO A 124 12.56 18.72 3.19
C PRO A 124 13.91 19.30 2.76
N LYS A 125 13.91 20.54 2.26
CA LYS A 125 15.16 21.28 1.98
C LYS A 125 15.92 21.63 3.27
N GLN A 126 15.19 21.88 4.36
CA GLN A 126 15.72 22.24 5.66
C GLN A 126 15.12 21.33 6.74
N ALA A 127 15.96 20.87 7.67
CA ALA A 127 15.52 20.01 8.75
C ALA A 127 14.74 20.78 9.82
N ASN A 128 13.71 20.15 10.36
CA ASN A 128 13.06 20.57 11.59
C ASN A 128 13.24 19.48 12.67
N LYS A 129 12.82 19.76 13.91
CA LYS A 129 12.95 18.82 15.04
C LYS A 129 12.32 17.45 14.74
N LYS A 130 11.15 17.41 14.09
CA LYS A 130 10.47 16.14 13.71
C LYS A 130 11.34 15.29 12.80
N VAL A 131 11.93 15.89 11.75
CA VAL A 131 12.79 15.19 10.80
C VAL A 131 14.10 14.72 11.43
N ILE A 132 14.70 15.56 12.28
CA ILE A 132 15.92 15.19 13.01
C ILE A 132 15.66 13.99 13.93
N ASN A 133 14.56 14.02 14.69
CA ASN A 133 14.18 12.93 15.59
C ASN A 133 13.85 11.66 14.80
N PHE A 134 13.16 11.78 13.67
CA PHE A 134 12.86 10.64 12.80
C PHE A 134 14.14 9.92 12.37
N PHE A 135 15.14 10.64 11.85
CA PHE A 135 16.38 10.01 11.39
C PHE A 135 17.22 9.43 12.53
N LYS A 136 17.26 10.08 13.70
CA LYS A 136 17.94 9.52 14.88
C LYS A 136 17.36 8.17 15.32
N ALA A 137 16.04 8.01 15.24
CA ALA A 137 15.35 6.77 15.58
C ALA A 137 15.69 5.61 14.62
N GLN A 138 16.20 5.90 13.42
CA GLN A 138 16.44 4.86 12.42
C GLN A 138 17.61 3.92 12.72
N SER A 139 18.49 4.29 13.65
CA SER A 139 19.51 3.36 14.17
C SER A 139 18.88 2.09 14.73
N CYS A 140 17.74 2.19 15.42
CA CYS A 140 16.96 1.05 15.86
C CYS A 140 16.34 0.29 14.68
N THR A 141 15.74 1.00 13.72
CA THR A 141 15.17 0.40 12.50
C THR A 141 16.19 -0.46 11.75
N ASN A 142 17.42 0.03 11.62
CA ASN A 142 18.52 -0.70 10.98
C ASN A 142 18.86 -1.99 11.73
N ARG A 143 18.83 -1.98 13.07
CA ARG A 143 19.11 -3.15 13.92
C ARG A 143 18.03 -4.23 13.84
N VAL A 144 16.77 -3.84 13.67
CA VAL A 144 15.62 -4.77 13.54
C VAL A 144 15.21 -5.04 12.10
N MET A 145 15.98 -4.54 11.14
CA MET A 145 15.60 -4.58 9.72
C MET A 145 15.33 -6.01 9.23
N ASN A 146 16.16 -6.97 9.61
CA ASN A 146 15.98 -8.37 9.18
C ASN A 146 14.70 -8.98 9.75
N GLN A 147 14.34 -8.64 10.99
CA GLN A 147 13.16 -9.16 11.69
C GLN A 147 11.89 -8.51 11.15
N THR A 148 11.88 -7.19 10.99
CA THR A 148 10.76 -6.47 10.34
C THR A 148 10.58 -6.91 8.89
N THR A 149 11.64 -7.26 8.16
CA THR A 149 11.53 -7.89 6.84
C THR A 149 10.77 -9.23 6.89
N LYS A 150 10.96 -10.03 7.93
CA LYS A 150 10.20 -11.29 8.11
C LYS A 150 8.72 -10.99 8.35
N CYS A 151 8.39 -10.00 9.17
CA CYS A 151 7.00 -9.54 9.36
C CYS A 151 6.36 -9.10 8.03
N LEU A 152 7.09 -8.32 7.22
CA LEU A 152 6.61 -7.88 5.90
C LEU A 152 6.40 -9.06 4.94
N ASN A 153 7.35 -9.99 4.88
CA ASN A 153 7.25 -11.16 4.03
C ASN A 153 6.09 -12.07 4.46
N HIS A 154 5.84 -12.19 5.77
CA HIS A 154 4.66 -12.88 6.27
C HIS A 154 3.38 -12.19 5.78
N TYR A 155 3.29 -10.87 5.87
CA TYR A 155 2.15 -10.11 5.34
C TYR A 155 1.97 -10.32 3.83
N ILE A 156 3.04 -10.29 3.04
CA ILE A 156 3.02 -10.58 1.60
C ILE A 156 2.49 -12.01 1.31
N ASP A 157 2.92 -13.00 2.09
CA ASP A 157 2.43 -14.38 1.99
C ASP A 157 0.94 -14.47 2.32
N GLN A 158 0.46 -13.74 3.33
CA GLN A 158 -0.96 -13.68 3.70
C GLN A 158 -1.81 -13.05 2.60
N LEU A 159 -1.36 -11.95 1.99
CA LEU A 159 -2.08 -11.33 0.87
C LEU A 159 -2.25 -12.27 -0.32
N GLN A 160 -1.19 -13.01 -0.67
CA GLN A 160 -1.28 -14.02 -1.72
C GLN A 160 -2.25 -15.16 -1.36
N ALA A 161 -2.44 -15.43 -0.07
CA ALA A 161 -3.38 -16.44 0.37
C ALA A 161 -4.83 -15.92 0.38
N ILE A 162 -5.03 -14.65 0.75
CA ILE A 162 -6.32 -13.94 0.84
C ILE A 162 -7.06 -13.91 -0.50
N ILE A 163 -6.35 -13.91 -1.63
CA ILE A 163 -6.97 -13.95 -2.97
C ILE A 163 -7.93 -15.14 -3.18
N ARG A 164 -7.85 -16.18 -2.34
CA ARG A 164 -8.75 -17.35 -2.35
C ARG A 164 -9.88 -17.27 -1.32
N ALA A 165 -9.90 -16.25 -0.48
CA ALA A 165 -11.01 -16.03 0.43
C ALA A 165 -12.26 -15.60 -0.36
N PRO A 166 -13.47 -15.81 0.19
CA PRO A 166 -14.68 -15.22 -0.37
C PRO A 166 -14.49 -13.72 -0.57
N ILE A 167 -14.94 -13.19 -1.71
CA ILE A 167 -14.64 -11.81 -2.16
C ILE A 167 -15.03 -10.78 -1.09
N VAL A 168 -16.18 -10.96 -0.44
CA VAL A 168 -16.67 -10.12 0.66
C VAL A 168 -15.77 -10.10 1.90
N LYS A 169 -14.89 -11.11 2.07
CA LYS A 169 -13.93 -11.22 3.18
C LYS A 169 -12.52 -10.78 2.80
N GLN A 170 -12.22 -10.56 1.51
CA GLN A 170 -10.85 -10.25 1.09
C GLN A 170 -10.34 -8.94 1.71
N ILE A 171 -11.06 -7.83 1.52
CA ILE A 171 -10.67 -6.53 2.10
C ILE A 171 -10.61 -6.59 3.65
N PRO A 172 -11.62 -7.13 4.36
CA PRO A 172 -11.51 -7.37 5.79
C PRO A 172 -10.23 -8.10 6.22
N HIS A 173 -9.85 -9.18 5.52
CA HIS A 173 -8.62 -9.90 5.86
C HIS A 173 -7.37 -9.06 5.59
N VAL A 174 -7.31 -8.32 4.47
CA VAL A 174 -6.19 -7.40 4.18
C VAL A 174 -6.00 -6.41 5.33
N CYS A 175 -7.09 -5.81 5.79
CA CYS A 175 -7.09 -4.83 6.87
C CYS A 175 -6.58 -5.43 8.17
N CYS A 176 -7.11 -6.58 8.60
CA CYS A 176 -6.64 -7.25 9.81
C CYS A 176 -5.16 -7.65 9.72
N GLN A 177 -4.72 -8.16 8.56
CA GLN A 177 -3.32 -8.55 8.35
C GLN A 177 -2.36 -7.35 8.32
N TYR A 178 -2.81 -6.17 7.90
CA TYR A 178 -2.04 -4.93 8.00
C TYR A 178 -1.74 -4.57 9.47
N PHE A 179 -2.73 -4.64 10.35
CA PHE A 179 -2.51 -4.36 11.78
C PHE A 179 -1.67 -5.44 12.46
N GLU A 180 -1.82 -6.71 12.08
CA GLU A 180 -0.92 -7.78 12.56
C GLU A 180 0.53 -7.56 12.12
N MET A 181 0.76 -7.02 10.91
CA MET A 181 2.10 -6.62 10.47
C MET A 181 2.68 -5.50 11.35
N LEU A 182 1.90 -4.47 11.68
CA LEU A 182 2.35 -3.38 12.55
C LEU A 182 2.66 -3.87 13.97
N LYS A 183 1.81 -4.71 14.56
CA LYS A 183 2.06 -5.36 15.85
C LYS A 183 3.31 -6.23 15.81
N CYS A 184 3.56 -6.91 14.69
CA CYS A 184 4.80 -7.67 14.50
C CYS A 184 6.02 -6.75 14.51
N PHE A 185 5.97 -5.58 13.86
CA PHE A 185 7.05 -4.60 13.95
C PHE A 185 7.28 -4.17 15.40
N ASP A 186 6.25 -3.75 16.14
CA ASP A 186 6.39 -3.30 17.54
C ASP A 186 7.11 -4.35 18.40
N LYS A 187 6.69 -5.61 18.31
CA LYS A 187 7.31 -6.74 19.03
C LYS A 187 8.79 -6.93 18.69
N GLU A 188 9.22 -6.68 17.45
CA GLU A 188 10.63 -6.80 17.08
C GLU A 188 11.47 -5.62 17.61
N TYR A 189 10.90 -4.42 17.71
CA TYR A 189 11.57 -3.28 18.35
C TYR A 189 11.71 -3.46 19.87
N GLU A 190 10.69 -3.99 20.54
CA GLU A 190 10.69 -4.25 21.99
C GLU A 190 11.81 -5.20 22.44
N LYS A 191 12.23 -6.12 21.57
CA LYS A 191 13.34 -7.05 21.84
C LYS A 191 14.70 -6.36 21.90
N ILE A 192 14.80 -5.12 21.42
CA ILE A 192 16.06 -4.38 21.37
C ILE A 192 16.08 -3.31 22.47
N PRO A 193 17.07 -3.33 23.38
CA PRO A 193 17.20 -2.31 24.42
C PRO A 193 17.25 -0.89 23.84
N ASN A 194 16.49 0.02 24.47
CA ASN A 194 16.37 1.44 24.11
C ASN A 194 15.77 1.72 22.72
N CYS A 195 14.99 0.79 22.15
CA CYS A 195 14.37 0.96 20.83
C CYS A 195 12.84 0.99 20.82
N SER A 196 12.18 0.91 21.99
CA SER A 196 10.71 0.91 22.08
C SER A 196 10.07 2.19 21.51
N GLU A 197 10.59 3.38 21.83
CA GLU A 197 10.09 4.65 21.26
C GLU A 197 10.28 4.75 19.74
N SER A 198 11.32 4.11 19.20
CA SER A 198 11.58 4.08 17.76
C SER A 198 10.53 3.27 17.01
N ALA A 199 9.88 2.30 17.67
CA ALA A 199 8.80 1.51 17.10
C ALA A 199 7.63 2.41 16.69
N GLU A 200 7.18 3.28 17.61
CA GLU A 200 6.08 4.21 17.36
C GLU A 200 6.44 5.18 16.23
N ILE A 201 7.65 5.73 16.21
CA ILE A 201 8.11 6.63 15.15
C ILE A 201 8.09 5.95 13.78
N PHE A 202 8.53 4.69 13.72
CA PHE A 202 8.54 3.92 12.49
C PHE A 202 7.12 3.52 12.04
N ASN A 203 6.29 3.03 12.96
CA ASN A 203 4.91 2.67 12.67
C ASN A 203 4.07 3.88 12.25
N ASN A 204 4.30 5.06 12.85
CA ASN A 204 3.68 6.31 12.40
C ASN A 204 4.11 6.69 10.98
N PHE A 205 5.35 6.40 10.57
CA PHE A 205 5.78 6.57 9.19
C PHE A 205 5.05 5.61 8.23
N VAL A 206 4.90 4.33 8.60
CA VAL A 206 4.16 3.35 7.80
C VAL A 206 2.68 3.75 7.69
N ARG A 207 2.05 4.13 8.81
CA ARG A 207 0.68 4.66 8.86
C ARG A 207 0.51 5.89 7.98
N GLN A 208 1.42 6.86 8.04
CA GLN A 208 1.35 8.05 7.18
C GLN A 208 1.28 7.73 5.67
N ILE A 209 1.85 6.60 5.24
CA ILE A 209 1.78 6.11 3.85
C ILE A 209 0.44 5.41 3.57
N PHE A 210 -0.07 4.59 4.49
CA PHE A 210 -1.20 3.69 4.20
C PHE A 210 -2.53 4.13 4.80
N ASP A 211 -2.57 5.08 5.74
CA ASP A 211 -3.77 5.52 6.45
C ASP A 211 -4.88 5.97 5.51
N ASP A 212 -4.57 6.71 4.44
CA ASP A 212 -5.59 7.15 3.49
C ASP A 212 -6.32 5.94 2.84
N ILE A 213 -5.59 4.86 2.57
CA ILE A 213 -6.14 3.63 1.97
C ILE A 213 -6.84 2.79 3.03
N VAL A 214 -6.23 2.65 4.21
CA VAL A 214 -6.78 1.89 5.34
C VAL A 214 -8.09 2.52 5.79
N ASN A 215 -8.14 3.84 5.99
CA ASN A 215 -9.35 4.55 6.41
C ASN A 215 -10.45 4.45 5.35
N LEU A 216 -10.09 4.46 4.06
CA LEU A 216 -11.06 4.30 2.98
C LEU A 216 -11.63 2.88 2.90
N SER A 217 -10.80 1.87 3.15
CA SER A 217 -11.11 0.47 2.81
C SER A 217 -11.54 -0.38 4.00
N CYS A 218 -10.99 -0.10 5.18
CA CYS A 218 -11.06 -1.00 6.32
C CYS A 218 -12.25 -0.79 7.23
N GLN A 219 -12.91 0.38 7.19
CA GLN A 219 -14.09 0.67 8.01
C GLN A 219 -13.83 0.28 9.49
N ASP A 220 -14.65 -0.63 10.04
CA ASP A 220 -14.55 -1.11 11.42
C ASP A 220 -13.46 -2.19 11.62
N TYR A 221 -12.80 -2.71 10.58
CA TYR A 221 -11.71 -3.69 10.68
C TYR A 221 -10.39 -3.00 11.02
N ASN A 222 -10.29 -2.52 12.25
CA ASN A 222 -9.13 -1.82 12.78
C ASN A 222 -8.75 -2.34 14.17
N GLU A 223 -7.67 -1.82 14.73
CA GLU A 223 -7.13 -2.24 16.02
C GLU A 223 -7.99 -1.87 17.24
N SER A 224 -9.04 -1.07 17.05
CA SER A 224 -9.95 -0.63 18.13
C SER A 224 -11.22 -1.48 18.25
N THR A 225 -11.40 -2.51 17.40
CA THR A 225 -12.58 -3.38 17.42
C THR A 225 -12.19 -4.86 17.48
N ASP A 226 -13.14 -5.70 17.88
CA ASP A 226 -13.03 -7.16 17.87
C ASP A 226 -13.38 -7.79 16.51
N ARG A 227 -13.64 -6.98 15.46
CA ARG A 227 -14.08 -7.45 14.14
C ARG A 227 -13.09 -8.43 13.52
N CYS A 228 -11.79 -8.18 13.71
CA CYS A 228 -10.73 -9.05 13.20
C CYS A 228 -10.70 -10.42 13.88
N GLU A 229 -11.13 -10.51 15.14
CA GLU A 229 -11.19 -11.77 15.89
C GLU A 229 -12.34 -12.65 15.38
N HIS A 230 -13.45 -12.02 14.98
CA HIS A 230 -14.64 -12.69 14.48
C HIS A 230 -14.60 -13.03 12.98
N LEU A 231 -13.65 -12.48 12.22
CA LEU A 231 -13.55 -12.69 10.77
C LEU A 231 -13.13 -14.13 10.40
N GLY A 232 -12.42 -14.80 11.31
CA GLY A 232 -11.77 -16.08 11.10
C GLY A 232 -10.37 -15.93 10.50
N GLN A 233 -9.67 -17.05 10.35
CA GLN A 233 -8.32 -17.05 9.77
C GLN A 233 -8.36 -16.91 8.25
N PRO A 234 -7.37 -16.19 7.65
CA PRO A 234 -7.21 -16.19 6.20
C PRO A 234 -6.87 -17.60 5.69
N PRO A 235 -7.13 -17.89 4.40
CA PRO A 235 -6.76 -19.17 3.81
C PRO A 235 -5.25 -19.45 3.96
N SER A 236 -4.86 -20.72 4.07
CA SER A 236 -3.44 -21.11 4.14
C SER A 236 -2.77 -21.07 2.77
N LEU A 237 -1.62 -20.42 2.63
CA LEU A 237 -0.88 -20.33 1.37
C LEU A 237 -0.59 -21.72 0.75
N LEU A 238 -0.85 -21.90 -0.54
CA LEU A 238 -0.50 -23.14 -1.24
C LEU A 238 1.00 -23.14 -1.54
N LEU A 239 1.71 -24.17 -1.06
CA LEU A 239 3.17 -24.29 -1.21
C LEU A 239 3.63 -24.40 -2.68
N THR A 240 2.74 -24.77 -3.60
CA THR A 240 3.07 -25.13 -4.98
C THR A 240 3.16 -23.95 -5.97
N LYS A 241 2.80 -22.71 -5.58
CA LYS A 241 2.86 -21.52 -6.46
C LYS A 241 3.30 -20.25 -5.73
N LYS A 242 4.46 -20.26 -5.06
CA LYS A 242 5.02 -19.03 -4.48
C LYS A 242 5.66 -18.17 -5.58
N LYS A 243 4.92 -17.21 -6.12
CA LYS A 243 5.55 -16.05 -6.77
C LYS A 243 6.10 -15.18 -5.64
N HIS A 244 7.43 -15.07 -5.54
CA HIS A 244 8.04 -14.27 -4.48
C HIS A 244 7.97 -12.79 -4.82
N PHE A 245 6.96 -12.08 -4.32
CA PHE A 245 6.91 -10.63 -4.39
C PHE A 245 7.89 -9.98 -3.42
N LYS A 246 8.49 -8.87 -3.83
CA LYS A 246 9.39 -8.03 -3.01
C LYS A 246 8.61 -6.94 -2.28
N SER A 247 7.52 -6.47 -2.88
CA SER A 247 6.59 -5.53 -2.27
C SER A 247 5.21 -6.17 -2.09
N PHE A 248 4.41 -5.66 -1.17
CA PHE A 248 3.02 -6.09 -1.02
C PHE A 248 2.07 -5.38 -1.99
N ILE A 249 2.55 -4.44 -2.81
CA ILE A 249 1.68 -3.63 -3.68
C ILE A 249 1.05 -4.49 -4.78
N LEU A 250 1.80 -5.41 -5.39
CA LEU A 250 1.26 -6.28 -6.43
C LEU A 250 0.20 -7.27 -5.89
N PRO A 251 0.44 -7.99 -4.78
CA PRO A 251 -0.62 -8.77 -4.14
C PRO A 251 -1.88 -7.95 -3.80
N LEU A 252 -1.73 -6.71 -3.32
CA LEU A 252 -2.88 -5.84 -3.06
C LEU A 252 -3.64 -5.49 -4.34
N ILE A 253 -2.95 -5.17 -5.44
CA ILE A 253 -3.58 -4.88 -6.74
C ILE A 253 -4.36 -6.11 -7.23
N ASP A 254 -3.82 -7.31 -7.09
CA ASP A 254 -4.50 -8.55 -7.48
C ASP A 254 -5.82 -8.74 -6.71
N ILE A 255 -5.80 -8.54 -5.39
CA ILE A 255 -7.01 -8.56 -4.55
C ILE A 255 -8.00 -7.49 -4.99
N TRP A 256 -7.53 -6.26 -5.20
CA TRP A 256 -8.40 -5.13 -5.54
C TRP A 256 -9.10 -5.32 -6.89
N ASN A 257 -8.40 -5.87 -7.89
CA ASN A 257 -8.98 -6.17 -9.19
C ASN A 257 -10.07 -7.24 -9.12
N GLN A 258 -9.95 -8.24 -8.22
CA GLN A 258 -11.00 -9.24 -8.04
C GLN A 258 -12.26 -8.64 -7.41
N VAL A 259 -12.09 -7.76 -6.43
CA VAL A 259 -13.20 -7.07 -5.76
C VAL A 259 -13.92 -6.14 -6.73
N ASP A 260 -13.19 -5.44 -7.58
CA ASP A 260 -13.77 -4.51 -8.55
C ASP A 260 -14.48 -5.21 -9.72
N GLY A 261 -13.92 -6.32 -10.21
CA GLY A 261 -14.51 -7.08 -11.33
C GLY A 261 -15.82 -7.82 -11.02
N GLN A 262 -16.36 -7.71 -9.81
CA GLN A 262 -17.67 -8.24 -9.41
C GLN A 262 -18.77 -7.17 -9.30
N LYS A 263 -18.41 -5.89 -9.46
CA LYS A 263 -19.38 -4.78 -9.51
C LYS A 263 -19.85 -4.55 -10.94
#